data_AF-A0A6M0BTL1-F1
#
_entry.id   AF-A0A6M0BTL1-F1
#
_cell.length_a   1.000
_cell.length_b   1.000
_cell.length_c   1.000
_cell.angle_alpha   90.00
_cell.angle_beta   90.00
_cell.angle_gamma   90.00
#
_symmetry.space_group_name_H-M   'P 1'
#
loop_
_entity.id
_entity.type
_entity.pdbx_description
1 polymer ?
#
loop_
_entity_poly.entity_id
_entity_poly.type
_entity_poly.pdbx_seq_one_letter_code
_entity_poly.pdbx_strand_id
1 'polypeptide(L)'
;WWLTHGQWTPEELIHILRQHIHTVVGHYRGQLAAWDVVNEAVADQNSAGQRKRDTIWSLGIGPEYVELAFRWAHEADPTVPLFYNDYAGEGLGEKSDAIYAMVKELRQRDVPIHGSDYSHIKSKIMMWASQIHK
;
A
#
# COMPACT_ATOMS: atom_id res chain seq x y z
N TRP A 1 2.52 -20.16 -6.38
CA TRP A 1 2.82 -18.84 -5.77
C TRP A 1 3.39 -19.06 -4.38
N TRP A 2 4.69 -18.85 -4.18
CA TRP A 2 5.38 -19.21 -2.94
C TRP A 2 4.89 -18.40 -1.72
N LEU A 3 4.55 -17.12 -1.93
CA LEU A 3 4.10 -16.23 -0.86
C LEU A 3 2.70 -16.60 -0.33
N THR A 4 1.72 -16.77 -1.22
CA THR A 4 0.31 -17.02 -0.82
C THR A 4 0.01 -18.45 -0.37
N HIS A 5 0.95 -19.38 -0.55
CA HIS A 5 0.82 -20.78 -0.12
C HIS A 5 1.74 -21.13 1.05
N GLY A 6 2.58 -20.18 1.49
CA GLY A 6 3.41 -20.34 2.68
C GLY A 6 2.60 -20.12 3.96
N GLN A 7 3.00 -20.80 5.03
CA GLN A 7 2.60 -20.46 6.39
C GLN A 7 3.65 -19.52 6.95
N TRP A 8 3.25 -18.30 7.29
CA TRP A 8 4.16 -17.25 7.74
C TRP A 8 3.72 -16.72 9.08
N THR A 9 4.67 -16.42 9.95
CA THR A 9 4.39 -15.58 11.13
C THR A 9 4.26 -14.11 10.72
N PRO A 10 3.63 -13.26 11.56
CA PRO A 10 3.62 -11.81 11.34
C PRO A 10 5.02 -11.23 11.13
N GLU A 11 6.02 -11.68 11.89
CA GLU A 11 7.41 -11.22 11.79
C GLU A 11 8.06 -11.60 10.46
N GLU A 12 7.79 -12.81 9.97
CA GLU A 12 8.27 -13.25 8.65
C GLU A 12 7.64 -12.42 7.53
N LEU A 13 6.34 -12.13 7.60
CA LEU A 13 5.67 -11.27 6.63
C LEU A 13 6.20 -9.84 6.66
N ILE A 14 6.43 -9.26 7.84
CA ILE A 14 7.07 -7.96 8.02
C ILE A 14 8.46 -7.97 7.36
N HIS A 15 9.25 -9.02 7.60
CA HIS A 15 10.58 -9.15 7.00
C HIS A 15 10.51 -9.24 5.47
N ILE A 16 9.63 -10.09 4.93
CA ILE A 16 9.44 -10.27 3.48
C ILE A 16 9.01 -8.95 2.83
N LEU A 17 8.02 -8.26 3.41
CA LEU A 17 7.51 -6.99 2.89
C LEU A 17 8.61 -5.94 2.87
N ARG A 18 9.35 -5.80 3.97
CA ARG A 18 10.47 -4.86 4.08
C ARG A 18 11.57 -5.15 3.06
N GLN A 19 12.00 -6.41 2.94
CA GLN A 19 13.01 -6.83 1.98
C GLN A 19 12.58 -6.53 0.54
N HIS A 20 11.33 -6.83 0.21
CA HIS A 20 10.78 -6.55 -1.11
C HIS A 20 10.83 -5.05 -1.44
N ILE A 21 10.36 -4.19 -0.52
CA ILE A 21 10.31 -2.74 -0.72
C ILE A 21 11.71 -2.16 -0.90
N HIS A 22 12.65 -2.47 0.00
CA HIS A 22 14.02 -1.95 -0.15
C HIS A 22 14.69 -2.43 -1.43
N THR A 23 14.46 -3.70 -1.81
CA THR A 23 15.04 -4.26 -3.03
C THR A 23 14.51 -3.55 -4.27
N VAL A 24 13.18 -3.41 -4.37
CA VAL A 24 12.53 -2.84 -5.54
C VAL A 24 12.73 -1.33 -5.61
N VAL A 25 12.38 -0.59 -4.55
CA VAL A 25 12.51 0.87 -4.52
C VAL A 25 13.98 1.26 -4.62
N GLY A 26 14.87 0.54 -3.93
CA GLY A 26 16.31 0.77 -4.02
C GLY A 26 16.87 0.54 -5.43
N HIS A 27 16.37 -0.45 -6.16
CA HIS A 27 16.80 -0.71 -7.54
C HIS A 27 16.44 0.44 -8.51
N TYR A 28 15.27 1.05 -8.34
CA TYR A 28 14.77 2.15 -9.18
C TYR A 28 15.00 3.55 -8.60
N ARG A 29 15.82 3.66 -7.55
CA ARG A 29 16.06 4.92 -6.84
C ARG A 29 16.49 6.03 -7.82
N GLY A 30 15.79 7.17 -7.76
CA GLY A 30 16.06 8.34 -8.60
C GLY A 30 15.69 8.19 -10.09
N GLN A 31 15.05 7.08 -10.48
CA GLN A 31 14.68 6.80 -11.88
C GLN A 31 13.19 7.03 -12.15
N LEU A 32 12.37 7.10 -11.11
CA LEU A 32 10.92 7.20 -11.22
C LEU A 32 10.41 8.57 -10.77
N ALA A 33 9.34 9.03 -11.41
CA ALA A 33 8.69 10.29 -11.06
C ALA A 33 7.79 10.17 -9.81
N ALA A 34 7.29 8.97 -9.53
CA ALA A 34 6.42 8.66 -8.41
C ALA A 34 6.34 7.13 -8.17
N TRP A 35 5.86 6.75 -6.98
CA TRP A 35 5.52 5.39 -6.62
C TRP A 35 4.07 5.28 -6.13
N ASP A 36 3.34 4.31 -6.67
CA ASP A 36 2.18 3.74 -5.98
C ASP A 36 2.68 2.71 -4.96
N VAL A 37 2.77 3.14 -3.71
CA VAL A 37 3.32 2.30 -2.65
C VAL A 37 2.33 1.19 -2.32
N VAL A 38 1.11 1.52 -1.92
CA VAL A 38 0.05 0.53 -1.63
C VAL A 38 -1.09 0.69 -2.62
N ASN A 39 -1.55 -0.43 -3.18
CA ASN A 39 -2.68 -0.50 -4.10
C ASN A 39 -3.90 -1.17 -3.44
N GLU A 40 -5.07 -0.55 -3.52
CA GLU A 40 -6.38 -1.16 -3.22
C GLU A 40 -6.55 -1.72 -1.79
N ALA A 41 -5.93 -1.08 -0.79
CA ALA A 41 -6.03 -1.53 0.60
C ALA A 41 -7.41 -1.32 1.26
N VAL A 42 -8.29 -0.49 0.67
CA VAL A 42 -9.62 -0.21 1.22
C VAL A 42 -10.63 -1.17 0.57
N ALA A 43 -11.55 -1.69 1.38
CA ALA A 43 -12.61 -2.58 0.91
C ALA A 43 -13.63 -1.83 0.03
N ASP A 44 -14.25 -2.52 -0.93
CA ASP A 44 -15.23 -1.91 -1.84
C ASP A 44 -16.56 -1.55 -1.16
N GLN A 45 -16.90 -2.27 -0.10
CA GLN A 45 -18.11 -2.03 0.68
C GLN A 45 -17.74 -2.11 2.15
N ASN A 46 -18.34 -1.24 2.95
CA ASN A 46 -18.30 -1.33 4.41
C ASN A 46 -19.22 -2.46 4.92
N SER A 47 -19.15 -3.63 4.29
CA SER A 47 -19.90 -4.80 4.71
C SER A 47 -19.44 -5.20 6.10
N ALA A 48 -20.33 -5.05 7.08
CA ALA A 48 -20.07 -5.34 8.49
C ALA A 48 -18.98 -4.49 9.18
N GLY A 49 -18.73 -3.25 8.75
CA GLY A 49 -17.75 -2.37 9.40
C GLY A 49 -16.29 -2.60 8.96
N GLN A 50 -16.06 -3.48 7.99
CA GLN A 50 -14.72 -3.81 7.51
C GLN A 50 -14.25 -2.77 6.48
N ARG A 51 -13.35 -1.88 6.93
CA ARG A 51 -12.77 -0.82 6.08
C ARG A 51 -11.56 -1.24 5.26
N LYS A 52 -10.97 -2.41 5.54
CA LYS A 52 -9.75 -2.90 4.90
C LYS A 52 -10.02 -4.11 4.00
N ARG A 53 -9.32 -4.21 2.88
CA ARG A 53 -9.32 -5.40 2.03
C ARG A 53 -8.52 -6.53 2.67
N ASP A 54 -9.02 -7.75 2.59
CA ASP A 54 -8.32 -8.93 3.08
C ASP A 54 -7.23 -9.35 2.08
N THR A 55 -6.00 -9.35 2.57
CA THR A 55 -4.79 -9.68 1.83
C THR A 55 -3.85 -10.44 2.76
N ILE A 56 -2.81 -11.09 2.22
CA ILE A 56 -1.80 -11.74 3.08
C ILE A 56 -1.19 -10.75 4.09
N TRP A 57 -1.05 -9.48 3.70
CA TRP A 57 -0.51 -8.43 4.56
C TRP A 57 -1.50 -7.97 5.62
N SER A 58 -2.75 -7.70 5.25
CA SER A 58 -3.74 -7.19 6.20
C SER A 58 -4.24 -8.25 7.18
N LEU A 59 -4.20 -9.53 6.78
CA LEU A 59 -4.52 -10.66 7.65
C LEU A 59 -3.32 -11.11 8.48
N GLY A 60 -2.11 -11.08 7.92
CA GLY A 60 -0.92 -11.61 8.56
C GLY A 60 -0.13 -10.59 9.39
N ILE A 61 -0.09 -9.32 8.98
CA ILE A 61 0.56 -8.23 9.71
C ILE A 61 -0.48 -7.39 10.46
N GLY A 62 -1.58 -7.06 9.78
CA GLY A 62 -2.58 -6.09 10.27
C GLY A 62 -2.58 -4.80 9.44
N PRO A 63 -3.50 -3.84 9.72
CA PRO A 63 -3.64 -2.61 8.94
C PRO A 63 -2.38 -1.71 8.90
N GLU A 64 -1.48 -1.85 9.87
CA GLU A 64 -0.21 -1.13 9.98
C GLU A 64 0.76 -1.40 8.82
N TYR A 65 0.56 -2.47 8.05
CA TYR A 65 1.42 -2.77 6.89
C TYR A 65 1.47 -1.62 5.88
N VAL A 66 0.39 -0.84 5.79
CA VAL A 66 0.31 0.33 4.90
C VAL A 66 1.34 1.37 5.32
N GLU A 67 1.36 1.74 6.60
CA GLU A 67 2.33 2.69 7.12
C GLU A 67 3.76 2.18 6.99
N LEU A 68 4.01 0.94 7.40
CA LEU A 68 5.34 0.32 7.32
C LEU A 68 5.87 0.40 5.89
N ALA A 69 5.01 0.14 4.90
CA ALA A 69 5.39 0.22 3.52
C ALA A 69 5.79 1.63 3.06
N PHE A 70 5.03 2.67 3.43
CA PHE A 70 5.39 4.05 3.11
C PHE A 70 6.70 4.46 3.76
N ARG A 71 6.92 4.09 5.04
CA ARG A 71 8.18 4.38 5.74
C ARG A 71 9.37 3.72 5.04
N TRP A 72 9.28 2.43 4.73
CA TRP A 72 10.37 1.72 4.06
C TRP A 72 10.60 2.19 2.61
N ALA A 73 9.54 2.57 1.89
CA ALA A 73 9.68 3.16 0.56
C ALA A 73 10.45 4.49 0.63
N HIS A 74 10.12 5.35 1.59
CA HIS A 74 10.83 6.61 1.80
C HIS A 74 12.27 6.39 2.31
N GLU A 75 12.51 5.39 3.15
CA GLU A 75 13.87 5.01 3.55
C GLU A 75 14.73 4.57 2.35
N ALA A 76 14.14 3.84 1.40
CA ALA A 76 14.82 3.35 0.21
C ALA A 76 15.07 4.45 -0.84
N ASP A 77 14.11 5.36 -1.05
CA ASP A 77 14.26 6.56 -1.87
C ASP A 77 13.53 7.75 -1.21
N PRO A 78 14.27 8.63 -0.50
CA PRO A 78 13.67 9.78 0.16
C PRO A 78 13.18 10.88 -0.78
N THR A 79 13.55 10.81 -2.07
CA THR A 79 13.34 11.90 -3.03
C THR A 79 12.14 11.67 -3.94
N VAL A 80 11.67 10.44 -4.05
CA VAL A 80 10.55 10.08 -4.92
C VAL A 80 9.21 10.32 -4.22
N PRO A 81 8.26 11.00 -4.88
CA PRO A 81 6.88 11.11 -4.42
C PRO A 81 6.22 9.73 -4.22
N LEU A 82 5.50 9.57 -3.12
CA LEU A 82 4.87 8.32 -2.69
C LEU A 82 3.35 8.49 -2.58
N PHE A 83 2.60 7.63 -3.26
CA PHE A 83 1.15 7.70 -3.38
C PHE A 83 0.48 6.40 -2.93
N TYR A 84 -0.75 6.55 -2.47
CA TYR A 84 -1.70 5.47 -2.29
C TYR A 84 -2.64 5.45 -3.50
N ASN A 85 -2.83 4.28 -4.13
CA ASN A 85 -3.72 4.12 -5.28
C ASN A 85 -4.90 3.20 -4.94
N ASP A 86 -6.12 3.61 -5.30
CA ASP A 86 -7.32 2.77 -5.20
C ASP A 86 -8.36 3.20 -6.25
N TYR A 87 -9.08 2.24 -6.83
CA TYR A 87 -10.16 2.54 -7.75
C TYR A 87 -11.42 2.98 -7.02
N ALA A 88 -12.29 3.71 -7.73
CA ALA A 88 -13.57 4.21 -7.20
C ALA A 88 -13.44 5.13 -5.97
N GLY A 89 -12.27 5.74 -5.78
CA GLY A 89 -12.07 6.84 -4.82
C GLY A 89 -12.41 8.23 -5.37
N GLU A 90 -12.66 8.35 -6.68
CA GLU A 90 -12.97 9.64 -7.35
C GLU A 90 -14.41 10.13 -7.12
N GLY A 91 -15.33 9.22 -6.82
CA GLY A 91 -16.72 9.55 -6.51
C GLY A 91 -16.90 9.86 -5.02
N LEU A 92 -17.97 10.58 -4.68
CA LEU A 92 -18.37 10.74 -3.28
C LEU A 92 -19.00 9.45 -2.76
N GLY A 93 -18.50 8.93 -1.63
CA GLY A 93 -19.09 7.79 -0.94
C GLY A 93 -18.24 7.23 0.19
N GLU A 94 -18.70 6.15 0.81
CA GLU A 94 -18.03 5.54 1.97
C GLU A 94 -16.57 5.15 1.67
N LYS A 95 -16.28 4.74 0.43
CA LYS A 95 -14.92 4.36 0.02
C LYS A 95 -14.00 5.58 -0.05
N SER A 96 -14.43 6.69 -0.67
CA SER A 96 -13.63 7.92 -0.71
C SER A 96 -13.38 8.49 0.69
N ASP A 97 -14.39 8.40 1.58
CA ASP A 97 -14.27 8.84 2.97
C ASP A 97 -13.28 7.99 3.77
N ALA A 98 -13.30 6.67 3.56
CA ALA A 98 -12.35 5.75 4.20
C ALA A 98 -10.92 5.98 3.72
N ILE A 99 -10.71 6.18 2.40
CA ILE A 99 -9.41 6.51 1.82
C ILE A 99 -8.92 7.84 2.41
N TYR A 100 -9.77 8.87 2.41
CA TYR A 100 -9.42 10.18 2.97
C TYR A 100 -9.05 10.09 4.45
N ALA A 101 -9.83 9.37 5.25
CA ALA A 101 -9.55 9.17 6.68
C ALA A 101 -8.20 8.48 6.90
N MET A 102 -7.92 7.41 6.16
CA MET A 102 -6.65 6.68 6.23
C MET A 102 -5.46 7.58 5.86
N VAL A 103 -5.53 8.28 4.72
CA VAL A 103 -4.44 9.20 4.29
C VAL A 103 -4.23 10.31 5.31
N LYS A 104 -5.32 10.87 5.86
CA LYS A 104 -5.26 11.90 6.91
C LYS A 104 -4.57 11.38 8.17
N GLU A 105 -4.94 10.19 8.65
CA GLU A 105 -4.33 9.55 9.83
C GLU A 105 -2.84 9.23 9.61
N LEU A 106 -2.45 8.80 8.41
CA LEU A 106 -1.04 8.57 8.07
C LEU A 106 -0.25 9.90 8.10
N ARG A 107 -0.79 10.97 7.50
CA ARG A 107 -0.16 12.29 7.53
C ARG A 107 -0.05 12.87 8.94
N GLN A 108 -1.04 12.65 9.79
CA GLN A 108 -1.01 13.07 11.20
C GLN A 108 0.07 12.37 12.02
N ARG A 109 0.58 11.22 11.56
CA ARG A 109 1.64 10.43 12.20
C ARG A 109 2.98 10.56 11.49
N ASP A 110 3.15 11.62 10.70
CA ASP A 110 4.36 11.91 9.93
C ASP A 110 4.81 10.74 9.05
N VAL A 111 3.86 10.01 8.49
CA VAL A 111 4.13 9.00 7.45
C VAL A 111 4.38 9.73 6.13
N PRO A 112 5.43 9.37 5.36
CA PRO A 112 5.80 10.04 4.11
C PRO A 112 4.86 9.67 2.94
N ILE A 113 3.60 10.04 3.05
CA ILE A 113 2.58 9.93 2.00
C ILE A 113 2.32 11.32 1.40
N HIS A 114 2.52 11.43 0.09
CA HIS A 114 2.48 12.71 -0.63
C HIS A 114 1.11 12.97 -1.27
N GLY A 115 0.32 11.92 -1.48
CA GLY A 115 -1.07 12.04 -1.94
C GLY A 115 -1.75 10.69 -2.11
N SER A 116 -3.00 10.74 -2.55
CA SER A 116 -3.69 9.63 -3.20
C SER A 116 -3.78 9.92 -4.68
N ASP A 117 -3.43 8.95 -5.52
CA ASP A 117 -3.69 9.03 -6.96
C ASP A 117 -4.95 8.24 -7.27
N TYR A 118 -5.75 8.79 -8.17
CA TYR A 118 -6.97 8.19 -8.68
C TYR A 118 -6.91 7.98 -10.20
N SER A 119 -5.96 8.65 -10.85
CA SER A 119 -5.65 8.50 -12.25
C SER A 119 -4.60 7.42 -12.42
N HIS A 120 -4.74 6.57 -13.44
CA HIS A 120 -3.75 5.53 -13.75
C HIS A 120 -2.41 6.14 -14.25
N ILE A 121 -1.66 6.85 -13.40
CA ILE A 121 -0.31 7.29 -13.74
C ILE A 121 0.53 6.04 -13.94
N LYS A 122 1.03 5.88 -15.17
CA LYS A 122 1.82 4.72 -15.58
C LYS A 122 3.23 4.78 -14.97
N SER A 123 3.36 4.39 -13.71
CA SER A 123 4.60 3.86 -13.14
C SER A 123 4.26 2.62 -12.32
N LYS A 124 4.08 1.50 -13.03
CA LYS A 124 3.87 0.18 -12.44
C LYS A 124 5.17 -0.29 -11.79
N ILE A 125 5.16 -0.46 -10.48
CA ILE A 125 5.51 -1.74 -9.85
C ILE A 125 4.65 -1.87 -8.60
N MET A 126 3.73 -2.83 -8.67
CA MET A 126 2.81 -3.23 -7.61
C MET A 126 3.59 -3.74 -6.41
N MET A 127 3.40 -3.12 -5.24
CA MET A 127 3.45 -3.92 -4.03
C MET A 127 2.24 -4.85 -4.05
N TRP A 128 2.51 -6.14 -4.04
CA TRP A 128 1.58 -7.23 -4.25
C TRP A 128 0.46 -7.27 -3.19
N ALA A 129 -0.57 -6.42 -3.28
CA ALA A 129 -1.65 -6.40 -2.32
C ALA A 129 -2.85 -7.28 -2.73
N SER A 130 -3.20 -7.48 -4.01
CA SER A 130 -4.51 -8.12 -4.29
C SER A 130 -4.70 -8.86 -5.61
N GLN A 131 -3.76 -8.88 -6.57
CA GLN A 131 -4.08 -9.40 -7.91
C GLN A 131 -3.22 -10.60 -8.34
N ILE A 132 -3.58 -11.78 -7.83
CA ILE A 132 -3.56 -13.00 -8.64
C ILE A 132 -5.01 -13.24 -9.05
N HIS A 133 -5.45 -12.59 -10.12
CA HIS A 133 -6.55 -13.08 -10.93
C HIS A 133 -6.05 -13.16 -12.37
N LYS A 134 -5.44 -14.30 -12.69
CA LYS A 134 -5.90 -15.19 -13.75
C LYS A 134 -5.64 -16.63 -13.31
#